data_AF-A0A2K1KV96-F1
#
_entry.id   AF-A0A2K1KV96-F1
#
_cell.length_a   1.000
_cell.length_b   1.000
_cell.length_c   1.000
_cell.angle_alpha   90.00
_cell.angle_beta   90.00
_cell.angle_gamma   90.00
#
_symmetry.space_group_name_H-M   'P 1'
#
loop_
_entity.id
_entity.type
_entity.pdbx_description
1 polymer ?
#
loop_
_entity_poly.entity_id
_entity_poly.type
_entity_poly.pdbx_seq_one_letter_code
_entity_poly.pdbx_strand_id
1 'polypeptide(L)'
;MAEYSTSILTCLLGVLVVAVATSQALHVPALSHWEKTFPNVAIPSSLLSSVSPIDGTAEANRIVDEIIKHAIQHGPQFCEILGSLCDENVEIAPYNSAFTSSFIAAHIAPEGPSRTLGINTINDFQFDFFLEENLVKGAKMNLTENLHDPIPKRAFLPKVVADLLSPLSTSNLPKLRQTFNIGENTKMATIMGTATYLCENPPLPGEERACPTSVETMAEFVASQLGKNVKLLETRGAPANAPVEKKPVTVEDFTKLSLEEGKKIVICHNLMFPSQVYYCHHVKGTKVVQASLAAADGSTISGVAVCHLDTTMWSSEHPAFAALKIPRGAEACHWTAQNDYIWVPSQL
;
A
#
# COMPACT_ATOMS: atom_id res chain seq x y z
N MET A 1 2.84 -69.17 38.71
CA MET A 1 1.42 -68.84 38.98
C MET A 1 1.44 -67.48 39.67
N ALA A 2 1.35 -66.40 38.90
CA ALA A 2 0.08 -65.76 38.47
C ALA A 2 -0.51 -64.94 39.64
N GLU A 3 -0.99 -63.69 39.52
CA GLU A 3 -1.01 -62.65 38.47
C GLU A 3 -1.84 -61.47 39.06
N TYR A 4 -1.69 -60.26 38.50
CA TYR A 4 -2.53 -59.04 38.60
C TYR A 4 -2.61 -58.24 39.94
N SER A 5 -2.11 -56.99 40.04
CA SER A 5 -2.43 -55.69 39.37
C SER A 5 -3.48 -54.89 40.16
N THR A 6 -3.24 -53.68 40.67
CA THR A 6 -3.21 -52.37 39.96
C THR A 6 -2.86 -51.28 41.00
N SER A 7 -1.81 -50.47 40.81
CA SER A 7 -1.76 -49.14 40.14
C SER A 7 -2.35 -47.95 40.92
N ILE A 8 -1.48 -47.18 41.61
CA ILE A 8 -1.72 -45.76 41.97
C ILE A 8 -0.40 -44.97 41.80
N LEU A 9 -0.37 -44.22 40.70
CA LEU A 9 0.07 -42.81 40.60
C LEU A 9 1.53 -42.46 40.95
N THR A 10 2.45 -42.73 40.02
CA THR A 10 3.68 -41.92 39.84
C THR A 10 3.39 -40.77 38.88
N CYS A 11 3.22 -39.55 39.41
CA CYS A 11 3.11 -38.35 38.60
C CYS A 11 3.96 -37.26 39.25
N LEU A 12 5.25 -37.19 38.87
CA LEU A 12 6.16 -36.06 39.14
C LEU A 12 7.50 -36.32 38.40
N LEU A 13 7.47 -36.25 37.08
CA LEU A 13 8.65 -36.06 36.23
C LEU A 13 8.16 -35.59 34.86
N GLY A 14 8.02 -34.29 34.72
CA GLY A 14 7.48 -33.66 33.53
C GLY A 14 7.56 -32.13 33.62
N VAL A 15 8.71 -31.62 34.03
CA VAL A 15 9.06 -30.20 33.89
C VAL A 15 10.24 -30.13 32.93
N LEU A 16 10.19 -29.17 32.00
CA LEU A 16 11.08 -28.92 30.86
C LEU A 16 10.92 -29.87 29.68
N VAL A 17 10.05 -29.53 28.72
CA VAL A 17 10.44 -29.05 27.38
C VAL A 17 9.24 -28.29 26.79
N VAL A 18 9.16 -26.98 27.04
CA VAL A 18 8.38 -26.05 26.20
C VAL A 18 9.28 -24.86 25.92
N ALA A 19 10.16 -24.98 24.93
CA ALA A 19 10.85 -23.85 24.31
C ALA A 19 11.61 -24.29 23.06
N VAL A 20 10.92 -24.49 21.93
CA VAL A 20 11.54 -24.31 20.59
C VAL A 20 10.46 -23.88 19.58
N ALA A 21 9.98 -22.64 19.68
CA ALA A 21 9.26 -21.98 18.57
C ALA A 21 9.15 -20.44 18.70
N THR A 22 9.91 -19.77 19.58
CA THR A 22 9.76 -18.31 19.78
C THR A 22 11.08 -17.52 19.74
N SER A 23 12.21 -18.12 19.39
CA SER A 23 13.51 -17.44 19.44
C SER A 23 14.02 -16.85 18.13
N GLN A 24 13.31 -16.98 16.99
CA GLN A 24 13.71 -16.33 15.72
C GLN A 24 13.10 -14.93 15.53
N ALA A 25 12.14 -14.52 16.37
CA ALA A 25 11.54 -13.17 16.33
C ALA A 25 12.36 -12.12 17.10
N LEU A 26 13.46 -12.52 17.76
CA LEU A 26 14.29 -11.58 18.50
C LEU A 26 15.22 -10.81 17.54
N HIS A 27 14.77 -9.60 17.20
CA HIS A 27 15.48 -8.52 16.49
C HIS A 27 15.30 -8.49 14.97
N VAL A 28 14.07 -8.26 14.53
CA VAL A 28 13.82 -7.59 13.24
C VAL A 28 13.82 -6.06 13.52
N PRO A 29 14.84 -5.30 13.10
CA PRO A 29 14.93 -3.85 13.33
C PRO A 29 13.67 -3.07 12.95
N ALA A 30 13.09 -3.36 11.79
CA ALA A 30 11.89 -2.70 11.29
C ALA A 30 10.71 -2.85 12.26
N LEU A 31 10.46 -4.06 12.77
CA LEU A 31 9.39 -4.33 13.73
C LEU A 31 9.66 -3.68 15.08
N SER A 32 10.91 -3.76 15.54
CA SER A 32 11.33 -3.16 16.82
C SER A 32 11.17 -1.63 16.79
N HIS A 33 11.51 -1.00 15.66
CA HIS A 33 11.30 0.42 15.44
C HIS A 33 9.81 0.76 15.41
N TRP A 34 9.01 -0.01 14.67
CA TRP A 34 7.57 0.18 14.60
C TRP A 34 6.91 0.17 15.99
N GLU A 35 7.19 -0.84 16.80
CA GLU A 35 6.66 -0.97 18.16
C GLU A 35 7.08 0.20 19.06
N LYS A 36 8.32 0.69 18.92
CA LYS A 36 8.83 1.86 19.65
C LYS A 36 8.16 3.16 19.21
N THR A 37 7.85 3.28 17.93
CA THR A 37 7.25 4.48 17.34
C THR A 37 5.75 4.51 17.60
N PHE A 38 5.06 3.38 17.48
CA PHE A 38 3.62 3.21 17.67
C PHE A 38 3.29 2.05 18.62
N PRO A 39 3.48 2.20 19.94
CA PRO A 39 3.29 1.11 20.90
C PRO A 39 1.84 0.59 20.98
N ASN A 40 0.88 1.36 20.48
CA ASN A 40 -0.54 1.02 20.51
C ASN A 40 -1.11 0.69 19.12
N VAL A 41 -0.27 0.59 18.09
CA VAL A 41 -0.70 0.25 16.72
C VAL A 41 -0.02 -1.03 16.28
N ALA A 42 -0.80 -2.11 16.22
CA ALA A 42 -0.33 -3.36 15.64
C ALA A 42 0.08 -3.13 14.17
N ILE A 43 1.21 -3.69 13.77
CA ILE A 43 1.62 -3.68 12.37
C ILE A 43 0.61 -4.52 11.55
N PRO A 44 0.05 -3.99 10.45
CA PRO A 44 -0.85 -4.75 9.59
C PRO A 44 -0.18 -6.00 9.04
N SER A 45 -0.93 -7.08 8.85
CA SER A 45 -0.41 -8.30 8.23
C SER A 45 0.12 -8.06 6.82
N SER A 46 -0.50 -7.14 6.07
CA SER A 46 -0.06 -6.69 4.75
C SER A 46 1.37 -6.11 4.85
N LEU A 47 1.57 -5.17 5.77
CA LEU A 47 2.87 -4.51 5.99
C LEU A 47 3.92 -5.46 6.55
N LEU A 48 3.53 -6.34 7.48
CA LEU A 48 4.38 -7.37 8.05
C LEU A 48 4.92 -8.31 6.97
N SER A 49 4.08 -8.68 6.00
CA SER A 49 4.50 -9.53 4.87
C SER A 49 5.43 -8.83 3.87
N SER A 50 5.55 -7.49 3.97
CA SER A 50 6.46 -6.67 3.18
C SER A 50 7.74 -6.28 3.94
N VAL A 51 7.97 -6.77 5.16
CA VAL A 51 9.27 -6.58 5.84
C VAL A 51 10.33 -7.40 5.12
N SER A 52 11.54 -6.84 4.97
CA SER A 52 12.64 -7.52 4.28
C SER A 52 12.96 -8.88 4.92
N PRO A 53 13.10 -9.96 4.13
CA PRO A 53 13.45 -11.28 4.67
C PRO A 53 14.84 -11.32 5.31
N ILE A 54 15.70 -10.33 5.02
CA ILE A 54 17.06 -10.22 5.54
C ILE A 54 17.24 -9.07 6.54
N ASP A 55 16.15 -8.45 7.01
CA ASP A 55 16.23 -7.35 7.96
C ASP A 55 16.91 -7.79 9.28
N GLY A 56 17.93 -7.03 9.71
CA GLY A 56 18.73 -7.37 10.90
C GLY A 56 19.70 -8.55 10.74
N THR A 57 19.85 -9.13 9.55
CA THR A 57 20.73 -10.28 9.33
C THR A 57 22.14 -9.88 8.88
N ALA A 58 23.09 -10.82 8.96
CA ALA A 58 24.44 -10.64 8.40
C ALA A 58 24.41 -10.47 6.86
N GLU A 59 23.39 -10.99 6.19
CA GLU A 59 23.24 -10.89 4.74
C GLU A 59 22.95 -9.45 4.31
N ALA A 60 22.14 -8.70 5.06
CA ALA A 60 21.93 -7.28 4.81
C ALA A 60 23.24 -6.47 4.87
N ASN A 61 24.13 -6.79 5.80
CA ASN A 61 25.44 -6.15 5.90
C ASN A 61 26.38 -6.54 4.74
N ARG A 62 26.31 -7.77 4.24
CA ARG A 62 27.07 -8.19 3.05
C ARG A 62 26.65 -7.41 1.81
N ILE A 63 25.34 -7.24 1.62
CA ILE A 63 24.81 -6.43 0.52
C ILE A 63 25.30 -4.98 0.61
N VAL A 64 25.30 -4.39 1.81
CA VAL A 64 25.88 -3.05 2.05
C VAL A 64 27.34 -2.99 1.59
N ASP A 65 28.17 -3.95 2.01
CA ASP A 65 29.58 -4.03 1.61
C ASP A 65 29.76 -4.15 0.08
N GLU A 66 28.90 -4.93 -0.57
CA GLU A 66 28.94 -5.15 -2.02
C GLU A 66 28.54 -3.91 -2.82
N ILE A 67 27.50 -3.19 -2.38
CA ILE A 67 27.09 -1.90 -2.95
C ILE A 67 28.23 -0.89 -2.82
N ILE A 68 28.86 -0.78 -1.64
CA ILE A 68 29.98 0.15 -1.41
C ILE A 68 31.17 -0.15 -2.33
N LYS A 69 31.52 -1.43 -2.46
CA LYS A 69 32.66 -1.89 -3.28
C LYS A 69 32.38 -1.82 -4.78
N HIS A 70 31.16 -1.45 -5.20
CA HIS A 70 30.69 -1.57 -6.59
C HIS A 70 30.96 -2.98 -7.16
N ALA A 71 30.98 -3.99 -6.28
CA ALA A 71 31.51 -5.32 -6.59
C ALA A 71 30.51 -6.19 -7.36
N ILE A 72 29.27 -5.72 -7.50
CA ILE A 72 28.17 -6.45 -8.10
C ILE A 72 27.52 -5.59 -9.19
N GLN A 73 27.43 -6.13 -10.40
CA GLN A 73 26.29 -5.83 -11.27
C GLN A 73 25.10 -6.57 -10.63
N HIS A 74 24.17 -5.82 -10.05
CA HIS A 74 23.11 -6.35 -9.19
C HIS A 74 22.09 -7.14 -10.00
N GLY A 75 22.44 -8.38 -10.36
CA GLY A 75 21.62 -9.28 -11.15
C GLY A 75 20.42 -9.84 -10.35
N PRO A 76 19.70 -10.82 -10.92
CA PRO A 76 18.47 -11.37 -10.34
C PRO A 76 18.59 -11.85 -8.89
N GLN A 77 19.76 -12.37 -8.48
CA GLN A 77 20.02 -12.83 -7.10
C GLN A 77 19.93 -11.70 -6.07
N PHE A 78 20.35 -10.48 -6.40
CA PHE A 78 20.25 -9.33 -5.50
C PHE A 78 18.79 -9.07 -5.11
N CYS A 79 17.90 -9.15 -6.11
CA CYS A 79 16.48 -8.86 -5.93
C CYS A 79 15.76 -10.01 -5.22
N GLU A 80 16.13 -11.26 -5.54
CA GLU A 80 15.62 -12.43 -4.82
C GLU A 80 15.92 -12.35 -3.31
N ILE A 81 17.18 -12.06 -2.94
CA ILE A 81 17.58 -11.93 -1.54
C ILE A 81 16.83 -10.80 -0.83
N LEU A 82 16.62 -9.68 -1.52
CA LEU A 82 15.91 -8.52 -0.96
C LEU A 82 14.38 -8.66 -0.98
N GLY A 83 13.82 -9.72 -1.59
CA GLY A 83 12.38 -9.81 -1.85
C GLY A 83 11.87 -8.71 -2.79
N SER A 84 12.72 -8.22 -3.67
CA SER A 84 12.45 -7.20 -4.69
C SER A 84 12.16 -7.85 -6.06
N LEU A 85 11.56 -7.08 -6.97
CA LEU A 85 11.20 -7.49 -8.32
C LEU A 85 12.05 -6.76 -9.37
N CYS A 86 12.98 -7.48 -9.99
CA CYS A 86 13.85 -6.96 -11.04
C CYS A 86 13.46 -7.47 -12.43
N ASP A 87 12.14 -7.53 -12.67
CA ASP A 87 11.56 -7.88 -13.97
C ASP A 87 11.37 -6.62 -14.81
N GLU A 88 11.98 -6.59 -15.99
CA GLU A 88 11.88 -5.49 -16.95
C GLU A 88 10.48 -5.32 -17.55
N ASN A 89 9.70 -6.41 -17.64
CA ASN A 89 8.46 -6.49 -18.41
C ASN A 89 7.20 -6.69 -17.56
N VAL A 90 7.28 -6.31 -16.27
CA VAL A 90 6.18 -6.47 -15.31
C VAL A 90 4.82 -6.08 -15.91
N GLU A 91 3.85 -6.98 -15.77
CA GLU A 91 2.46 -6.74 -16.16
C GLU A 91 1.66 -6.37 -14.93
N ILE A 92 1.10 -5.17 -14.96
CA ILE A 92 0.22 -4.65 -13.92
C ILE A 92 -1.11 -4.40 -14.60
N ALA A 93 -2.17 -5.03 -14.09
CA ALA A 93 -3.50 -4.76 -14.58
C ALA A 93 -3.79 -3.27 -14.38
N PRO A 94 -4.17 -2.51 -15.43
CA PRO A 94 -4.54 -1.12 -15.24
C PRO A 94 -5.78 -1.06 -14.36
N TYR A 95 -5.80 -0.13 -13.39
CA TYR A 95 -7.05 0.30 -12.76
C TYR A 95 -7.96 0.85 -13.87
N ASN A 96 -8.87 0.01 -14.35
CA ASN A 96 -9.76 0.16 -15.53
C ASN A 96 -9.23 -0.40 -16.86
N SER A 97 -9.25 -1.72 -17.01
CA SER A 97 -9.69 -2.28 -18.30
C SER A 97 -11.21 -2.18 -18.39
N ALA A 98 -11.70 -1.58 -19.48
CA ALA A 98 -13.10 -1.23 -19.67
C ALA A 98 -14.08 -2.39 -19.47
N PHE A 99 -15.27 -2.07 -18.97
CA PHE A 99 -16.43 -2.95 -18.88
C PHE A 99 -16.92 -3.31 -20.29
N THR A 100 -16.30 -4.28 -20.98
CA THR A 100 -16.85 -4.80 -22.24
C THR A 100 -17.96 -5.81 -21.93
N SER A 101 -19.13 -5.30 -21.53
CA SER A 101 -20.34 -6.11 -21.60
C SER A 101 -20.81 -6.15 -23.05
N SER A 102 -20.55 -7.27 -23.72
CA SER A 102 -21.28 -7.69 -24.90
C SER A 102 -22.76 -7.73 -24.51
N PHE A 103 -23.58 -6.77 -24.97
CA PHE A 103 -24.98 -6.90 -25.43
C PHE A 103 -25.64 -5.52 -25.57
N ILE A 104 -25.69 -5.07 -26.84
CA ILE A 104 -26.64 -4.11 -27.46
C ILE A 104 -26.53 -2.61 -27.08
N ALA A 105 -26.33 -1.81 -28.12
CA ALA A 105 -26.02 -0.39 -28.15
C ALA A 105 -27.15 0.54 -27.70
N ALA A 106 -26.77 1.57 -26.93
CA ALA A 106 -27.34 2.91 -27.04
C ALA A 106 -26.41 3.96 -26.40
N HIS A 107 -25.88 4.84 -27.25
CA HIS A 107 -25.27 6.15 -26.96
C HIS A 107 -23.84 6.14 -26.38
N ILE A 108 -22.92 6.21 -27.33
CA ILE A 108 -21.48 6.46 -27.21
C ILE A 108 -21.24 7.66 -26.29
N ALA A 109 -20.80 7.39 -25.06
CA ALA A 109 -19.92 8.31 -24.35
C ALA A 109 -18.52 8.15 -24.97
N PRO A 110 -17.77 9.23 -25.20
CA PRO A 110 -16.44 9.12 -25.78
C PRO A 110 -15.57 8.24 -24.89
N GLU A 111 -14.82 7.36 -25.54
CA GLU A 111 -13.74 6.57 -24.94
C GLU A 111 -12.94 7.46 -23.97
N GLY A 112 -13.07 7.18 -22.67
CA GLY A 112 -12.20 7.77 -21.67
C GLY A 112 -10.76 7.32 -21.95
N PRO A 113 -9.75 8.18 -21.71
CA PRO A 113 -8.37 7.86 -22.08
C PRO A 113 -7.95 6.54 -21.43
N SER A 114 -7.59 5.58 -22.27
CA SER A 114 -6.88 4.37 -21.88
C SER A 114 -5.63 4.80 -21.11
N ARG A 115 -5.56 4.46 -19.82
CA ARG A 115 -4.34 4.64 -19.03
C ARG A 115 -3.28 3.72 -19.63
N THR A 116 -2.34 4.33 -20.34
CA THR A 116 -1.13 3.67 -20.83
C THR A 116 -0.41 3.02 -19.64
N LEU A 117 0.28 1.90 -19.86
CA LEU A 117 1.09 1.20 -18.86
C LEU A 117 2.12 2.16 -18.23
N GLY A 118 1.75 2.75 -17.09
CA GLY A 118 2.47 3.82 -16.42
C GLY A 118 1.47 4.75 -15.77
N ILE A 119 1.42 4.73 -14.44
CA ILE A 119 0.91 5.87 -13.66
C ILE A 119 1.64 7.11 -14.25
N ASN A 120 0.93 8.08 -14.80
CA ASN A 120 1.53 9.29 -15.37
C ASN A 120 1.47 10.45 -14.36
N THR A 121 0.56 10.39 -13.37
CA THR A 121 0.37 11.43 -12.36
C THR A 121 -0.11 10.85 -11.02
N ILE A 122 -0.07 11.65 -9.94
CA ILE A 122 -0.65 11.30 -8.63
C ILE A 122 -2.13 10.92 -8.73
N ASN A 123 -2.81 11.44 -9.75
CA ASN A 123 -4.21 11.18 -10.04
C ASN A 123 -4.48 9.71 -10.44
N ASP A 124 -3.43 8.92 -10.66
CA ASP A 124 -3.56 7.51 -11.01
C ASP A 124 -3.66 6.57 -9.81
N PHE A 125 -3.33 7.04 -8.58
CA PHE A 125 -3.63 6.30 -7.33
C PHE A 125 -5.08 6.40 -6.91
N GLN A 126 -5.79 7.41 -7.39
CA GLN A 126 -7.19 7.62 -7.06
C GLN A 126 -8.07 6.96 -8.13
N PHE A 127 -8.95 6.07 -7.67
CA PHE A 127 -9.87 5.33 -8.51
C PHE A 127 -11.16 5.05 -7.72
N ASP A 128 -12.17 4.51 -8.41
CA ASP A 128 -13.50 4.24 -7.83
C ASP A 128 -14.08 5.47 -7.09
N PHE A 129 -14.15 6.59 -7.83
CA PHE A 129 -14.66 7.85 -7.30
C PHE A 129 -16.16 7.77 -7.00
N PHE A 130 -16.60 8.48 -5.96
CA PHE A 130 -18.02 8.65 -5.63
C PHE A 130 -18.30 10.00 -4.95
N LEU A 131 -19.58 10.40 -4.95
CA LEU A 131 -20.07 11.50 -4.13
C LEU A 131 -20.51 10.95 -2.77
N GLU A 132 -20.17 11.63 -1.68
CA GLU A 132 -20.47 11.15 -0.32
C GLU A 132 -21.98 10.88 -0.11
N GLU A 133 -22.85 11.68 -0.73
CA GLU A 133 -24.30 11.54 -0.67
C GLU A 133 -24.82 10.23 -1.30
N ASN A 134 -24.04 9.61 -2.18
CA ASN A 134 -24.39 8.32 -2.80
C ASN A 134 -24.02 7.13 -1.92
N LEU A 135 -23.23 7.35 -0.85
CA LEU A 135 -22.93 6.31 0.12
C LEU A 135 -24.12 6.14 1.08
N VAL A 136 -25.05 5.26 0.69
CA VAL A 136 -26.22 4.89 1.50
C VAL A 136 -26.32 3.38 1.64
N LYS A 137 -26.88 2.91 2.76
CA LYS A 137 -27.09 1.48 2.99
C LYS A 137 -27.99 0.88 1.91
N GLY A 138 -27.56 -0.23 1.33
CA GLY A 138 -28.21 -0.89 0.20
C GLY A 138 -27.85 -0.31 -1.17
N ALA A 139 -27.07 0.77 -1.25
CA ALA A 139 -26.57 1.28 -2.51
C ALA A 139 -25.67 0.25 -3.20
N LYS A 140 -25.74 0.22 -4.53
CA LYS A 140 -24.81 -0.55 -5.36
C LYS A 140 -23.71 0.36 -5.88
N MET A 141 -22.47 -0.07 -5.74
CA MET A 141 -21.29 0.66 -6.20
C MET A 141 -20.50 -0.21 -7.17
N ASN A 142 -20.11 0.38 -8.31
CA ASN A 142 -19.22 -0.29 -9.24
C ASN A 142 -17.79 -0.01 -8.81
N LEU A 143 -17.10 -1.05 -8.34
CA LEU A 143 -15.68 -1.00 -7.99
C LEU A 143 -14.92 -1.78 -9.03
N THR A 144 -13.90 -1.16 -9.62
CA THR A 144 -13.27 -1.66 -10.83
C THR A 144 -12.62 -3.02 -10.60
N GLU A 145 -11.91 -3.15 -9.48
CA GLU A 145 -11.16 -4.34 -9.08
C GLU A 145 -11.59 -4.85 -7.69
N ASN A 146 -12.79 -4.48 -7.22
CA ASN A 146 -13.24 -4.75 -5.84
C ASN A 146 -12.18 -4.38 -4.79
N LEU A 147 -11.52 -3.23 -5.00
CA LEU A 147 -10.44 -2.68 -4.19
C LEU A 147 -9.18 -3.56 -4.08
N HIS A 148 -9.02 -4.55 -4.98
CA HIS A 148 -7.78 -5.28 -5.14
C HIS A 148 -6.65 -4.33 -5.59
N ASP A 149 -5.46 -4.54 -5.02
CA ASP A 149 -4.24 -3.88 -5.46
C ASP A 149 -3.53 -4.76 -6.50
N PRO A 150 -3.48 -4.37 -7.78
CA PRO A 150 -2.86 -5.15 -8.84
C PRO A 150 -1.34 -5.09 -8.78
N ILE A 151 -0.77 -4.27 -7.88
CA ILE A 151 0.68 -4.14 -7.73
C ILE A 151 1.23 -5.40 -7.06
N PRO A 152 2.19 -6.12 -7.69
CA PRO A 152 2.77 -7.34 -7.12
C PRO A 152 3.37 -7.11 -5.73
N LYS A 153 3.43 -8.15 -4.90
CA LYS A 153 4.08 -8.04 -3.59
C LYS A 153 5.59 -7.90 -3.72
N ARG A 154 6.16 -7.02 -2.90
CA ARG A 154 7.59 -6.79 -2.75
C ARG A 154 7.89 -6.48 -1.29
N ALA A 155 9.14 -6.66 -0.90
CA ALA A 155 9.60 -6.27 0.42
C ALA A 155 10.20 -4.86 0.41
N PHE A 156 10.10 -4.19 1.56
CA PHE A 156 10.92 -3.04 1.89
C PHE A 156 12.39 -3.45 1.90
N LEU A 157 13.25 -2.49 1.61
CA LEU A 157 14.68 -2.69 1.82
C LEU A 157 14.97 -2.65 3.33
N PRO A 158 15.91 -3.46 3.84
CA PRO A 158 16.43 -3.24 5.19
C PRO A 158 16.92 -1.80 5.30
N LYS A 159 16.67 -1.13 6.43
CA LYS A 159 17.01 0.29 6.63
C LYS A 159 18.45 0.62 6.22
N VAL A 160 19.40 -0.25 6.58
CA VAL A 160 20.83 -0.11 6.25
C VAL A 160 21.13 -0.14 4.75
N VAL A 161 20.34 -0.88 3.97
CA VAL A 161 20.44 -0.92 2.51
C VAL A 161 19.72 0.30 1.92
N ALA A 162 18.53 0.62 2.42
CA ALA A 162 17.72 1.76 1.98
C ALA A 162 18.50 3.09 2.10
N ASP A 163 19.19 3.31 3.22
CA ASP A 163 19.98 4.52 3.50
C ASP A 163 21.23 4.64 2.62
N LEU A 164 21.72 3.53 2.06
CA LEU A 164 22.87 3.51 1.17
C LEU A 164 22.48 3.76 -0.30
N LEU A 165 21.25 3.39 -0.69
CA LEU A 165 20.77 3.63 -2.03
C LEU A 165 20.65 5.12 -2.31
N SER A 166 20.84 5.46 -3.58
CA SER A 166 20.72 6.86 -4.01
C SER A 166 19.27 7.31 -3.87
N PRO A 167 18.99 8.53 -3.36
CA PRO A 167 17.63 9.02 -3.21
C PRO A 167 16.86 8.91 -4.52
N LEU A 168 15.58 8.54 -4.41
CA LEU A 168 14.68 8.41 -5.55
C LEU A 168 14.49 9.79 -6.21
N SER A 169 15.26 10.02 -7.27
CA SER A 169 15.39 11.29 -7.96
C SER A 169 15.73 11.09 -9.44
N THR A 170 15.32 12.02 -10.30
CA THR A 170 15.48 11.89 -11.75
C THR A 170 16.95 11.77 -12.13
N SER A 171 17.83 12.50 -11.43
CA SER A 171 19.28 12.41 -11.63
C SER A 171 19.88 11.06 -11.22
N ASN A 172 19.27 10.36 -10.25
CA ASN A 172 19.75 9.08 -9.75
C ASN A 172 19.10 7.87 -10.45
N LEU A 173 18.09 8.07 -11.30
CA LEU A 173 17.41 7.00 -12.02
C LEU A 173 18.36 6.05 -12.77
N PRO A 174 19.39 6.52 -13.52
CA PRO A 174 20.33 5.61 -14.18
C PRO A 174 21.05 4.67 -13.20
N LYS A 175 21.46 5.20 -12.05
CA LYS A 175 22.13 4.42 -11.00
C LYS A 175 21.17 3.45 -10.32
N LEU A 176 19.96 3.88 -10.01
CA LEU A 176 18.93 3.00 -9.44
C LEU A 176 18.57 1.86 -10.40
N ARG A 177 18.41 2.15 -11.70
CA ARG A 177 18.21 1.12 -12.73
C ARG A 177 19.35 0.11 -12.74
N GLN A 178 20.59 0.59 -12.70
CA GLN A 178 21.77 -0.29 -12.61
C GLN A 178 21.75 -1.16 -11.34
N THR A 179 21.34 -0.61 -10.19
CA THR A 179 21.20 -1.35 -8.93
C THR A 179 20.12 -2.43 -8.97
N PHE A 180 19.08 -2.27 -9.78
CA PHE A 180 18.04 -3.30 -9.93
C PHE A 180 18.18 -4.09 -11.24
N ASN A 181 19.30 -3.91 -11.97
CA ASN A 181 19.54 -4.49 -13.29
C ASN A 181 18.33 -4.36 -14.24
N ILE A 182 17.79 -3.15 -14.32
CA ILE A 182 16.70 -2.78 -15.22
C ILE A 182 17.27 -2.05 -16.42
N GLY A 183 17.10 -2.62 -17.62
CA GLY A 183 17.49 -1.99 -18.88
C GLY A 183 16.72 -0.71 -19.17
N GLU A 184 17.29 0.13 -20.02
CA GLU A 184 16.62 1.33 -20.53
C GLU A 184 15.47 0.94 -21.47
N ASN A 185 14.44 1.80 -21.57
CA ASN A 185 13.27 1.60 -22.44
C ASN A 185 12.42 0.35 -22.13
N THR A 186 12.51 -0.18 -20.92
CA THR A 186 11.67 -1.29 -20.41
C THR A 186 10.40 -0.74 -19.73
N LYS A 187 9.38 -1.59 -19.53
CA LYS A 187 8.17 -1.19 -18.77
C LYS A 187 8.55 -0.78 -17.34
N MET A 188 9.43 -1.55 -16.69
CA MET A 188 9.92 -1.23 -15.35
C MET A 188 10.71 0.09 -15.32
N ALA A 189 11.52 0.40 -16.33
CA ALA A 189 12.22 1.69 -16.40
C ALA A 189 11.24 2.88 -16.44
N THR A 190 10.15 2.77 -17.21
CA THR A 190 9.09 3.78 -17.24
C THR A 190 8.43 3.92 -15.87
N ILE A 191 8.09 2.80 -15.22
CA ILE A 191 7.51 2.77 -13.87
C ILE A 191 8.43 3.43 -12.84
N MET A 192 9.73 3.11 -12.85
CA MET A 192 10.71 3.75 -11.97
C MET A 192 10.77 5.26 -12.20
N GLY A 193 10.71 5.69 -13.47
CA GLY A 193 10.64 7.10 -13.88
C GLY A 193 9.42 7.81 -13.30
N THR A 194 8.24 7.19 -13.43
CA THR A 194 7.00 7.68 -12.81
C THR A 194 7.12 7.80 -11.29
N ALA A 195 7.52 6.74 -10.60
CA ALA A 195 7.61 6.72 -9.15
C ALA A 195 8.55 7.85 -8.68
N THR A 196 9.64 8.05 -9.41
CA THR A 196 10.58 9.14 -9.17
C THR A 196 9.97 10.50 -9.38
N TYR A 197 9.29 10.73 -10.51
CA TYR A 197 8.61 11.98 -10.81
C TYR A 197 7.63 12.34 -9.68
N LEU A 198 6.81 11.39 -9.25
CA LEU A 198 5.88 11.56 -8.14
C LEU A 198 6.59 11.93 -6.85
N CYS A 199 7.70 11.27 -6.53
CA CYS A 199 8.47 11.50 -5.31
C CYS A 199 9.28 12.80 -5.33
N GLU A 200 9.64 13.33 -6.50
CA GLU A 200 10.38 14.60 -6.63
C GLU A 200 9.48 15.84 -6.75
N ASN A 201 8.26 15.70 -7.27
CA ASN A 201 7.37 16.84 -7.54
C ASN A 201 7.01 17.64 -6.27
N PRO A 202 7.30 18.94 -6.16
CA PRO A 202 7.08 19.68 -4.91
C PRO A 202 5.68 19.47 -4.30
N PRO A 203 5.58 19.34 -2.96
CA PRO A 203 4.28 19.18 -2.31
C PRO A 203 3.38 20.38 -2.59
N LEU A 204 2.07 20.16 -2.58
CA LEU A 204 1.11 21.27 -2.65
C LEU A 204 1.29 22.20 -1.45
N PRO A 205 0.94 23.50 -1.56
CA PRO A 205 0.97 24.42 -0.43
C PRO A 205 0.24 23.86 0.80
N GLY A 206 0.97 23.68 1.90
CA GLY A 206 0.43 23.16 3.15
C GLY A 206 0.36 21.63 3.24
N GLU A 207 0.86 20.89 2.25
CA GLU A 207 1.10 19.45 2.24
C GLU A 207 2.56 19.15 2.62
N GLU A 208 2.78 18.04 3.33
CA GLU A 208 4.09 17.40 3.47
C GLU A 208 3.98 15.99 2.91
N ARG A 209 5.07 15.51 2.33
CA ARG A 209 5.12 14.21 1.67
C ARG A 209 6.47 13.54 1.86
N ALA A 210 6.48 12.23 1.76
CA ALA A 210 7.67 11.41 1.76
C ALA A 210 7.47 10.19 0.88
N CYS A 211 8.57 9.68 0.34
CA CYS A 211 8.56 8.39 -0.34
C CYS A 211 9.40 7.35 0.42
N PRO A 212 8.87 6.80 1.53
CA PRO A 212 9.63 5.88 2.35
C PRO A 212 9.93 4.57 1.59
N THR A 213 11.19 4.15 1.67
CA THR A 213 11.73 2.92 1.09
C THR A 213 12.06 1.87 2.17
N SER A 214 11.73 2.17 3.43
CA SER A 214 11.82 1.28 4.60
C SER A 214 10.60 1.48 5.52
N VAL A 215 10.34 0.50 6.38
CA VAL A 215 9.26 0.57 7.38
C VAL A 215 9.51 1.70 8.38
N GLU A 216 10.76 1.86 8.81
CA GLU A 216 11.16 2.88 9.77
C GLU A 216 10.94 4.28 9.22
N THR A 217 11.36 4.56 7.98
CA THR A 217 11.15 5.88 7.37
C THR A 217 9.67 6.21 7.21
N MET A 218 8.82 5.20 6.92
CA MET A 218 7.37 5.41 6.89
C MET A 218 6.84 5.77 8.28
N ALA A 219 7.24 5.01 9.30
CA ALA A 219 6.82 5.24 10.68
C ALA A 219 7.28 6.61 11.21
N GLU A 220 8.52 6.99 10.93
CA GLU A 220 9.10 8.29 11.26
C GLU A 220 8.34 9.43 10.59
N PHE A 221 8.02 9.29 9.30
CA PHE A 221 7.24 10.29 8.58
C PHE A 221 5.84 10.45 9.21
N VAL A 222 5.10 9.35 9.39
CA VAL A 222 3.76 9.39 10.01
C VAL A 222 3.83 10.02 11.41
N ALA A 223 4.79 9.61 12.23
CA ALA A 223 4.97 10.16 13.58
C ALA A 223 5.34 11.65 13.58
N SER A 224 6.13 12.10 12.61
CA SER A 224 6.45 13.53 12.44
C SER A 224 5.21 14.36 12.08
N GLN A 225 4.25 13.78 11.38
CA GLN A 225 3.05 14.47 10.95
C GLN A 225 1.92 14.44 11.98
N LEU A 226 1.65 13.28 12.60
CA LEU A 226 0.48 13.04 13.44
C LEU A 226 0.82 12.78 14.91
N GLY A 227 2.09 12.66 15.25
CA GLY A 227 2.54 12.14 16.53
C GLY A 227 2.37 10.62 16.61
N LYS A 228 2.52 10.07 17.82
CA LYS A 228 2.51 8.62 18.07
C LYS A 228 1.13 8.04 18.41
N ASN A 229 0.18 8.91 18.78
CA ASN A 229 -1.17 8.53 19.17
C ASN A 229 -2.08 8.52 17.94
N VAL A 230 -1.92 7.49 17.13
CA VAL A 230 -2.61 7.34 15.84
C VAL A 230 -3.36 6.01 15.75
N LYS A 231 -4.32 5.94 14.82
CA LYS A 231 -4.96 4.72 14.35
C LYS A 231 -4.61 4.52 12.89
N LEU A 232 -4.39 3.27 12.51
CA LEU A 232 -4.14 2.87 11.13
C LEU A 232 -5.39 2.15 10.59
N LEU A 233 -5.85 2.60 9.43
CA LEU A 233 -6.98 2.07 8.69
C LEU A 233 -6.48 1.56 7.33
N GLU A 234 -6.98 0.41 6.90
CA GLU A 234 -6.63 -0.22 5.62
C GLU A 234 -7.86 -0.95 5.06
N THR A 235 -7.93 -1.08 3.73
CA THR A 235 -8.92 -1.93 3.08
C THR A 235 -8.58 -3.41 3.32
N ARG A 236 -9.56 -4.20 3.80
CA ARG A 236 -9.41 -5.65 4.09
C ARG A 236 -10.48 -6.47 3.39
N GLY A 237 -10.18 -7.73 3.08
CA GLY A 237 -11.13 -8.65 2.44
C GLY A 237 -11.29 -8.46 0.95
N ALA A 238 -10.53 -7.56 0.31
CA ALA A 238 -10.41 -7.48 -1.14
C ALA A 238 -9.92 -8.82 -1.72
N PRO A 239 -10.36 -9.19 -2.93
CA PRO A 239 -9.99 -10.46 -3.54
C PRO A 239 -8.49 -10.49 -3.87
N ALA A 240 -7.91 -11.70 -3.92
CA ALA A 240 -6.50 -11.90 -4.22
C ALA A 240 -6.14 -11.56 -5.68
N ASN A 241 -7.12 -11.57 -6.58
CA ASN A 241 -7.00 -11.18 -7.97
C ASN A 241 -8.22 -10.36 -8.38
N ALA A 242 -8.04 -9.56 -9.42
CA ALA A 242 -9.13 -8.91 -10.16
C ALA A 242 -10.31 -9.87 -10.43
N PRO A 243 -11.57 -9.49 -10.13
CA PRO A 243 -12.73 -10.27 -10.52
C PRO A 243 -12.83 -10.41 -12.04
N VAL A 244 -12.99 -11.64 -12.53
CA VAL A 244 -13.19 -11.89 -13.97
C VAL A 244 -14.49 -11.24 -14.47
N GLU A 245 -15.55 -11.30 -13.68
CA GLU A 245 -16.80 -10.60 -13.92
C GLU A 245 -16.93 -9.42 -12.96
N LYS A 246 -16.90 -8.20 -13.50
CA LYS A 246 -17.12 -6.97 -12.73
C LYS A 246 -18.59 -6.86 -12.38
N LYS A 247 -18.94 -7.12 -11.11
CA LYS A 247 -20.29 -6.96 -10.57
C LYS A 247 -20.30 -5.89 -9.49
N PRO A 248 -21.38 -5.09 -9.35
CA PRO A 248 -21.46 -4.10 -8.30
C PRO A 248 -21.38 -4.73 -6.91
N VAL A 249 -20.70 -4.06 -5.99
CA VAL A 249 -20.78 -4.36 -4.56
C VAL A 249 -21.98 -3.66 -3.94
N THR A 250 -22.49 -4.16 -2.83
CA THR A 250 -23.58 -3.54 -2.06
C THR A 250 -23.06 -2.98 -0.75
N VAL A 251 -23.40 -1.73 -0.43
CA VAL A 251 -23.05 -1.10 0.85
C VAL A 251 -23.93 -1.67 1.95
N GLU A 252 -23.38 -2.46 2.87
CA GLU A 252 -24.13 -3.06 3.98
C GLU A 252 -24.23 -2.13 5.18
N ASP A 253 -23.12 -1.45 5.48
CA ASP A 253 -23.01 -0.47 6.55
C ASP A 253 -21.81 0.44 6.31
N PHE A 254 -21.79 1.60 6.95
CA PHE A 254 -20.64 2.49 6.91
C PHE A 254 -20.58 3.42 8.12
N THR A 255 -19.37 3.84 8.45
CA THR A 255 -19.11 4.87 9.44
C THR A 255 -18.30 5.98 8.81
N LYS A 256 -18.60 7.22 9.21
CA LYS A 256 -17.95 8.42 8.72
C LYS A 256 -17.15 9.03 9.85
N LEU A 257 -15.88 9.26 9.58
CA LEU A 257 -14.94 9.91 10.47
C LEU A 257 -14.66 11.30 9.89
N SER A 258 -15.41 12.29 10.37
CA SER A 258 -15.09 13.68 10.09
C SER A 258 -13.99 14.12 11.04
N LEU A 259 -12.90 14.63 10.49
CA LEU A 259 -11.88 15.26 11.30
C LEU A 259 -12.31 16.67 11.70
N GLU A 260 -11.98 17.10 12.93
CA GLU A 260 -12.12 18.50 13.32
C GLU A 260 -11.33 19.43 12.39
N GLU A 261 -11.77 20.67 12.28
CA GLU A 261 -11.10 21.68 11.47
C GLU A 261 -9.62 21.83 11.86
N GLY A 262 -8.72 21.76 10.88
CA GLY A 262 -7.27 21.85 11.08
C GLY A 262 -6.58 20.53 11.43
N LYS A 263 -7.30 19.44 11.74
CA LYS A 263 -6.72 18.10 11.82
C LYS A 263 -6.38 17.58 10.42
N LYS A 264 -5.41 16.67 10.36
CA LYS A 264 -4.90 16.07 9.12
C LYS A 264 -4.84 14.55 9.25
N ILE A 265 -4.90 13.87 8.12
CA ILE A 265 -4.56 12.45 7.99
C ILE A 265 -3.23 12.32 7.24
N VAL A 266 -2.60 11.16 7.33
CA VAL A 266 -1.54 10.75 6.39
C VAL A 266 -2.08 9.57 5.58
N ILE A 267 -1.98 9.66 4.27
CA ILE A 267 -2.28 8.54 3.37
C ILE A 267 -0.94 8.09 2.76
N CYS A 268 -0.72 6.79 2.71
CA CYS A 268 0.41 6.17 2.04
C CYS A 268 -0.10 5.24 0.95
N HIS A 269 0.25 5.54 -0.30
CA HIS A 269 -0.10 4.75 -1.47
C HIS A 269 1.04 3.82 -1.89
N ASN A 270 0.72 2.57 -2.19
CA ASN A 270 1.71 1.60 -2.69
C ASN A 270 2.21 2.03 -4.07
N LEU A 271 3.52 2.31 -4.21
CA LEU A 271 4.12 2.59 -5.49
C LEU A 271 4.68 1.32 -6.10
N MET A 272 4.41 1.13 -7.39
CA MET A 272 5.17 0.17 -8.17
C MET A 272 6.61 0.67 -8.34
N PHE A 273 7.56 -0.12 -7.85
CA PHE A 273 9.01 0.07 -7.95
C PHE A 273 9.68 -1.30 -7.73
N PRO A 274 10.95 -1.56 -8.09
CA PRO A 274 11.57 -2.86 -7.84
C PRO A 274 11.52 -3.34 -6.38
N SER A 275 11.73 -2.45 -5.40
CA SER A 275 11.45 -2.73 -3.98
C SER A 275 10.14 -2.10 -3.54
N GLN A 276 9.66 -2.40 -2.34
CA GLN A 276 8.52 -1.70 -1.76
C GLN A 276 8.86 -0.22 -1.53
N VAL A 277 8.03 0.66 -2.07
CA VAL A 277 8.09 2.12 -1.88
C VAL A 277 6.65 2.59 -1.68
N TYR A 278 6.44 3.55 -0.78
CA TYR A 278 5.17 4.24 -0.66
C TYR A 278 5.28 5.68 -1.09
N TYR A 279 4.20 6.25 -1.60
CA TYR A 279 4.00 7.68 -1.67
C TYR A 279 3.12 8.08 -0.49
N CYS A 280 3.73 8.66 0.53
CA CYS A 280 3.03 9.14 1.71
C CYS A 280 2.86 10.64 1.65
N HIS A 281 1.67 11.12 1.94
CA HIS A 281 1.40 12.56 2.06
C HIS A 281 0.36 12.83 3.14
N HIS A 282 0.47 14.00 3.79
CA HIS A 282 -0.61 14.45 4.66
C HIS A 282 -1.61 15.28 3.89
N VAL A 283 -2.89 15.13 4.24
CA VAL A 283 -3.97 15.93 3.66
C VAL A 283 -4.86 16.47 4.77
N LYS A 284 -5.33 17.71 4.57
CA LYS A 284 -6.27 18.42 5.44
C LYS A 284 -7.64 18.50 4.75
N GLY A 285 -8.68 18.81 5.52
CA GLY A 285 -10.01 18.98 4.96
C GLY A 285 -10.50 17.69 4.31
N THR A 286 -10.41 16.58 5.06
CA THR A 286 -10.83 15.26 4.62
C THR A 286 -11.85 14.63 5.57
N LYS A 287 -12.70 13.76 5.02
CA LYS A 287 -13.46 12.77 5.79
C LYS A 287 -12.93 11.40 5.44
N VAL A 288 -12.78 10.54 6.44
CA VAL A 288 -12.46 9.13 6.22
C VAL A 288 -13.72 8.30 6.40
N VAL A 289 -13.95 7.37 5.50
CA VAL A 289 -15.11 6.46 5.51
C VAL A 289 -14.59 5.04 5.69
N GLN A 290 -15.23 4.29 6.59
CA GLN A 290 -15.06 2.83 6.67
C GLN A 290 -16.40 2.18 6.35
N ALA A 291 -16.42 1.26 5.40
CA ALA A 291 -17.66 0.60 4.96
C ALA A 291 -17.52 -0.93 4.90
N SER A 292 -18.63 -1.61 5.15
CA SER A 292 -18.81 -3.02 4.83
C SER A 292 -19.45 -3.13 3.45
N LEU A 293 -18.76 -3.77 2.51
CA LEU A 293 -19.17 -3.89 1.12
C LEU A 293 -19.36 -5.37 0.78
N ALA A 294 -20.59 -5.79 0.51
CA ALA A 294 -20.88 -7.14 0.07
C ALA A 294 -20.59 -7.30 -1.42
N ALA A 295 -19.65 -8.18 -1.76
CA ALA A 295 -19.35 -8.54 -3.14
C ALA A 295 -20.31 -9.62 -3.66
N ALA A 296 -20.42 -9.73 -4.98
CA ALA A 296 -21.36 -10.64 -5.62
C ALA A 296 -21.00 -12.14 -5.43
N ASP A 297 -19.76 -12.44 -5.06
CA ASP A 297 -19.29 -13.80 -4.74
C ASP A 297 -19.60 -14.21 -3.28
N GLY A 298 -20.28 -13.34 -2.53
CA GLY A 298 -20.63 -13.56 -1.12
C GLY A 298 -19.53 -13.17 -0.13
N SER A 299 -18.38 -12.66 -0.61
CA SER A 299 -17.35 -12.10 0.27
C SER A 299 -17.73 -10.69 0.75
N THR A 300 -17.14 -10.27 1.86
CA THR A 300 -17.32 -8.93 2.42
C THR A 300 -15.98 -8.21 2.44
N ILE A 301 -15.94 -7.01 1.86
CA ILE A 301 -14.78 -6.13 1.85
C ILE A 301 -15.01 -5.04 2.90
N SER A 302 -14.10 -4.95 3.86
CA SER A 302 -14.01 -3.80 4.76
C SER A 302 -13.22 -2.72 4.03
N GLY A 303 -13.94 -1.84 3.32
CA GLY A 303 -13.37 -0.80 2.49
C GLY A 303 -13.09 0.47 3.29
N VAL A 304 -12.00 1.14 2.95
CA VAL A 304 -11.70 2.49 3.43
C VAL A 304 -11.74 3.47 2.26
N ALA A 305 -12.31 4.64 2.47
CA ALA A 305 -12.37 5.71 1.48
C ALA A 305 -12.02 7.06 2.10
N VAL A 306 -11.58 7.99 1.26
CA VAL A 306 -11.29 9.37 1.63
C VAL A 306 -12.14 10.29 0.78
N CYS A 307 -12.80 11.24 1.43
CA CYS A 307 -13.43 12.39 0.79
C CYS A 307 -12.56 13.61 0.98
N HIS A 308 -12.16 14.25 -0.10
CA HIS A 308 -11.51 15.55 -0.11
C HIS A 308 -12.58 16.63 -0.17
N LEU A 309 -12.66 17.49 0.85
CA LEU A 309 -13.73 18.49 0.98
C LEU A 309 -13.54 19.70 0.04
N ASP A 310 -12.29 19.95 -0.37
CA ASP A 310 -11.93 21.01 -1.32
C ASP A 310 -10.86 20.49 -2.28
N THR A 311 -11.21 20.40 -3.56
CA THR A 311 -10.33 19.92 -4.64
C THR A 311 -9.71 21.07 -5.46
N THR A 312 -9.74 22.32 -4.96
CA THR A 312 -9.26 23.51 -5.68
C THR A 312 -7.81 23.39 -6.16
N MET A 313 -6.98 22.70 -5.37
CA MET A 313 -5.56 22.48 -5.66
C MET A 313 -5.28 21.32 -6.62
N TRP A 314 -6.29 20.54 -6.99
CA TRP A 314 -6.13 19.46 -7.97
C TRP A 314 -5.96 20.03 -9.37
N SER A 315 -5.27 19.27 -10.24
CA SER A 315 -5.18 19.58 -11.66
C SER A 315 -6.58 19.79 -12.24
N SER A 316 -6.77 20.77 -13.11
CA SER A 316 -8.06 20.99 -13.78
C SER A 316 -8.52 19.79 -14.62
N GLU A 317 -7.60 18.92 -15.01
CA GLU A 317 -7.87 17.69 -15.77
C GLU A 317 -7.95 16.45 -14.86
N HIS A 318 -8.14 16.63 -13.55
CA HIS A 318 -8.22 15.52 -12.62
C HIS A 318 -9.38 14.56 -13.00
N PRO A 319 -9.14 13.23 -13.10
CA PRO A 319 -10.14 12.26 -13.54
C PRO A 319 -11.45 12.27 -12.74
N ALA A 320 -11.37 12.60 -11.45
CA ALA A 320 -12.53 12.74 -10.57
C ALA A 320 -13.58 13.73 -11.11
N PHE A 321 -13.17 14.83 -11.75
CA PHE A 321 -14.11 15.85 -12.24
C PHE A 321 -14.95 15.32 -13.40
N ALA A 322 -14.32 14.57 -14.31
CA ALA A 322 -15.02 13.90 -15.39
C ALA A 322 -15.90 12.74 -14.86
N ALA A 323 -15.37 11.93 -13.94
CA ALA A 323 -16.06 10.77 -13.40
C ALA A 323 -17.31 11.14 -12.58
N LEU A 324 -17.22 12.19 -11.75
CA LEU A 324 -18.29 12.64 -10.86
C LEU A 324 -19.14 13.77 -11.44
N LYS A 325 -18.72 14.35 -12.58
CA LYS A 325 -19.35 15.51 -13.21
C LYS A 325 -19.46 16.72 -12.26
N ILE A 326 -18.39 16.94 -11.49
CA ILE A 326 -18.28 18.04 -10.52
C ILE A 326 -17.23 19.06 -10.98
N PRO A 327 -17.38 20.34 -10.62
CA PRO A 327 -16.35 21.33 -10.87
C PRO A 327 -15.17 21.17 -9.91
N ARG A 328 -14.02 21.72 -10.28
CA ARG A 328 -12.88 21.88 -9.38
C ARG A 328 -13.27 22.70 -8.14
N GLY A 329 -12.84 22.26 -6.96
CA GLY A 329 -13.19 22.86 -5.67
C GLY A 329 -14.39 22.19 -4.99
N ALA A 330 -15.12 21.32 -5.69
CA ALA A 330 -16.16 20.49 -5.07
C ALA A 330 -15.55 19.33 -4.25
N GLU A 331 -16.35 18.76 -3.36
CA GLU A 331 -16.01 17.54 -2.63
C GLU A 331 -15.90 16.36 -3.60
N ALA A 332 -14.87 15.53 -3.44
CA ALA A 332 -14.70 14.29 -4.20
C ALA A 332 -14.23 13.16 -3.27
N CYS A 333 -14.92 12.02 -3.32
CA CYS A 333 -14.50 10.83 -2.59
C CYS A 333 -13.91 9.78 -3.53
N HIS A 334 -13.01 8.96 -3.01
CA HIS A 334 -12.50 7.78 -3.68
C HIS A 334 -12.20 6.66 -2.67
N TRP A 335 -12.29 5.42 -3.11
CA TRP A 335 -11.86 4.27 -2.30
C TRP A 335 -10.34 4.13 -2.32
N THR A 336 -9.80 3.42 -1.33
CA THR A 336 -8.39 3.04 -1.29
C THR A 336 -8.22 1.56 -1.60
N ALA A 337 -7.15 1.23 -2.34
CA ALA A 337 -6.82 -0.15 -2.66
C ALA A 337 -6.43 -0.93 -1.40
N GLN A 338 -6.37 -2.25 -1.52
CA GLN A 338 -5.57 -3.08 -0.63
C GLN A 338 -4.12 -2.52 -0.58
N ASN A 339 -3.46 -2.62 0.58
CA ASN A 339 -2.12 -2.07 0.83
C ASN A 339 -1.97 -0.55 0.86
N ASP A 340 -3.01 0.24 0.58
CA ASP A 340 -3.00 1.66 0.96
C ASP A 340 -3.23 1.79 2.48
N TYR A 341 -2.51 2.71 3.11
CA TYR A 341 -2.56 2.94 4.56
C TYR A 341 -3.02 4.34 4.90
N ILE A 342 -4.08 4.44 5.70
CA ILE A 342 -4.60 5.72 6.19
C ILE A 342 -4.37 5.83 7.68
N TRP A 343 -3.66 6.88 8.07
CA TRP A 343 -3.35 7.20 9.45
C TRP A 343 -4.19 8.39 9.92
N VAL A 344 -4.89 8.19 11.02
CA VAL A 344 -5.71 9.22 11.66
C VAL A 344 -5.28 9.42 13.11
N PRO A 345 -5.40 10.63 13.68
CA PRO A 345 -5.21 10.83 15.12
C PRO A 345 -6.15 9.95 15.95
N SER A 346 -5.68 9.38 17.06
CA SER A 346 -6.49 8.52 17.93
C SER A 346 -7.55 9.29 18.75
N GLN A 347 -7.27 10.56 19.04
CA GLN A 347 -8.20 11.50 19.67
C GLN A 347 -8.83 12.34 18.56
N LEU A 348 -10.13 12.13 18.38
CA LEU A 348 -10.98 12.86 17.46
C LEU A 348 -11.97 13.69 18.24
#